data_AF-A0A653C9X0-F1
#
_entry.id   AF-A0A653C9X0-F1
#
_cell.length_a   1.000
_cell.length_b   1.000
_cell.length_c   1.000
_cell.angle_alpha   90.00
_cell.angle_beta   90.00
_cell.angle_gamma   90.00
#
_symmetry.space_group_name_H-M   'P 1'
#
loop_
_entity.id
_entity.type
_entity.pdbx_description
1 polymer ?
#
loop_
_entity_poly.entity_id
_entity_poly.type
_entity_poly.pdbx_seq_one_letter_code
_entity_poly.pdbx_strand_id
1 'polypeptide(L)'
;MLNAEILGTMLKQGCYHVNFKYVMYIMDLCESEGVRPNKKFVETLEEFKKRCRDLEKSKKLSPSKMNLFCNFRQKLKIWQDQVKVEDPEDVHPWQQFRESSEKNTYYKSKDGKSKFRPRRASAFKVKTSPKYSQVRN
;
A
#
# COMPACT_ATOMS: atom_id res chain seq x y z
N MET A 1 8.92 6.47 13.06
CA MET A 1 7.87 6.47 12.02
C MET A 1 7.07 5.19 12.16
N LEU A 2 5.88 5.27 12.76
CA LEU A 2 4.92 4.17 12.72
C LEU A 2 4.21 4.17 11.38
N ASN A 3 4.18 3.03 10.69
CA ASN A 3 3.46 2.89 9.42
C ASN A 3 2.06 2.29 9.67
N ALA A 4 1.10 2.62 8.79
CA ALA A 4 -0.28 2.13 8.83
C ALA A 4 -0.35 0.59 8.82
N GLU A 5 0.62 -0.09 8.20
CA GLU A 5 0.71 -1.56 8.20
C GLU A 5 1.05 -2.14 9.58
N ILE A 6 1.95 -1.50 10.33
CA ILE A 6 2.31 -1.90 11.68
C ILE A 6 1.11 -1.68 12.60
N LEU A 7 0.44 -0.52 12.49
CA LEU A 7 -0.81 -0.27 13.22
C LEU A 7 -1.91 -1.28 12.87
N GLY A 8 -2.02 -1.67 11.60
CA GLY A 8 -2.97 -2.68 11.15
C GLY A 8 -2.70 -4.07 11.74
N THR A 9 -1.44 -4.48 11.85
CA THR A 9 -1.08 -5.76 12.49
C THR A 9 -1.32 -5.73 14.00
N MET A 10 -0.97 -4.63 14.67
CA MET A 10 -1.28 -4.42 16.09
C MET A 10 -2.78 -4.44 16.35
N LEU A 11 -3.57 -3.82 15.46
CA LEU A 11 -5.03 -3.81 15.55
C LEU A 11 -5.59 -5.23 15.45
N LYS A 12 -5.14 -6.02 14.45
CA LYS A 12 -5.57 -7.41 14.29
C LYS A 12 -5.30 -8.25 15.53
N GLN A 13 -4.13 -8.07 16.16
CA GLN A 13 -3.81 -8.74 17.42
C GLN A 13 -4.78 -8.32 18.55
N GLY A 14 -5.07 -7.03 18.68
CA GLY A 14 -6.05 -6.52 19.64
C GLY A 14 -7.45 -7.08 19.43
N CYS A 15 -7.89 -7.15 18.18
CA CYS A 15 -9.18 -7.71 17.78
C CYS A 15 -9.26 -9.22 18.06
N TYR A 16 -8.18 -9.97 17.83
CA TYR A 16 -8.12 -11.41 18.08
C TYR A 16 -8.33 -11.72 19.57
N HIS A 17 -7.69 -10.98 20.46
CA HIS A 17 -7.83 -11.14 21.92
C HIS A 17 -9.06 -10.46 22.52
N VAL A 18 -9.86 -9.74 21.70
CA VAL A 18 -11.01 -8.96 22.17
C VAL A 18 -10.62 -7.98 23.28
N ASN A 19 -9.46 -7.33 23.11
CA ASN A 19 -8.94 -6.35 24.05
C ASN A 19 -9.37 -4.95 23.63
N PHE A 20 -10.57 -4.55 24.06
CA PHE A 20 -11.15 -3.23 23.73
C PHE A 20 -10.25 -2.06 24.12
N LYS A 21 -9.57 -2.12 25.27
CA LYS A 21 -8.67 -1.05 25.71
C LYS A 21 -7.52 -0.87 24.74
N TYR A 22 -6.92 -1.98 24.31
CA TYR A 22 -5.83 -1.95 23.34
C TYR A 22 -6.28 -1.50 21.95
N VAL A 23 -7.46 -1.93 21.50
CA VAL A 23 -8.05 -1.45 20.24
C VAL A 23 -8.28 0.06 20.28
N MET A 24 -8.88 0.58 21.36
CA MET A 24 -9.09 2.02 21.52
C MET A 24 -7.77 2.80 21.60
N TYR A 25 -6.76 2.25 22.28
CA TYR A 25 -5.41 2.83 22.32
C TYR A 25 -4.78 2.92 20.92
N ILE A 26 -4.94 1.90 20.08
CA ILE A 26 -4.43 1.93 18.70
C ILE A 26 -5.14 3.00 17.88
N MET A 27 -6.44 3.24 18.11
CA MET A 27 -7.17 4.32 17.45
C MET A 27 -6.63 5.69 17.86
N ASP A 28 -6.36 5.90 19.16
CA ASP A 28 -5.72 7.12 19.67
C ASP A 28 -4.32 7.30 19.12
N LEU A 29 -3.55 6.20 19.04
CA LEU A 29 -2.19 6.22 18.52
C LEU A 29 -2.19 6.65 17.04
N CYS A 30 -3.16 6.16 16.26
CA CYS A 30 -3.36 6.53 14.86
C CYS A 30 -3.58 8.05 14.71
N GLU A 31 -4.41 8.65 15.57
CA GLU A 31 -4.62 10.10 15.60
C GLU A 31 -3.36 10.86 16.02
N SER A 32 -2.71 10.43 17.10
CA SER A 32 -1.55 11.13 17.68
C SER A 32 -0.32 11.15 16.76
N GLU A 33 -0.10 10.06 16.03
CA GLU A 33 1.00 9.93 15.07
C GLU A 33 0.64 10.53 13.70
N GLY A 34 -0.60 11.00 13.52
CA GLY A 34 -1.09 11.53 12.24
C GLY A 34 -1.08 10.50 11.11
N VAL A 35 -1.13 9.20 11.46
CA VAL A 35 -1.10 8.13 10.46
C VAL A 35 -2.48 8.04 9.83
N ARG A 36 -2.55 8.16 8.50
CA ARG A 36 -3.81 7.97 7.79
C ARG A 36 -4.18 6.49 7.75
N PRO A 37 -5.34 6.09 8.28
CA PRO A 37 -5.78 4.70 8.27
C PRO A 37 -6.16 4.26 6.85
N ASN A 38 -5.67 3.08 6.45
CA ASN A 38 -6.00 2.47 5.16
C ASN A 38 -7.40 1.81 5.21
N LYS A 39 -8.03 1.56 4.06
CA LYS A 39 -9.30 0.83 3.91
C LYS A 39 -9.31 -0.49 4.68
N LYS A 40 -8.22 -1.27 4.62
CA LYS A 40 -8.07 -2.52 5.39
C LYS A 40 -8.13 -2.33 6.91
N PHE A 41 -7.65 -1.20 7.41
CA PHE A 41 -7.69 -0.88 8.84
C PHE A 41 -9.13 -0.63 9.29
N VAL A 42 -9.88 0.16 8.51
CA VAL A 42 -11.30 0.44 8.76
C VAL A 42 -12.13 -0.85 8.66
N GLU A 43 -11.90 -1.67 7.63
CA GLU A 43 -12.54 -2.97 7.47
C GLU A 43 -12.31 -3.89 8.68
N THR A 44 -11.07 -3.94 9.19
CA THR A 44 -10.74 -4.71 10.41
C THR A 44 -11.51 -4.22 11.64
N LEU A 45 -11.71 -2.90 11.79
CA LEU A 45 -12.51 -2.33 12.89
C LEU A 45 -14.00 -2.67 12.75
N GLU A 46 -14.53 -2.67 11.53
CA GLU A 46 -15.93 -3.03 11.26
C GLU A 46 -16.20 -4.53 11.50
N GLU A 47 -15.29 -5.39 11.06
CA GLU A 47 -15.34 -6.82 11.36
C GLU A 47 -15.31 -7.08 12.86
N PHE A 48 -14.43 -6.37 13.59
CA PHE A 48 -14.35 -6.48 15.03
C PHE A 48 -15.65 -6.02 15.71
N LYS A 49 -16.24 -4.91 15.26
CA LYS A 49 -17.55 -4.42 15.74
C LYS A 49 -18.65 -5.45 15.50
N LYS A 50 -18.71 -6.06 14.31
CA LYS A 50 -19.68 -7.12 13.98
C LYS A 50 -19.51 -8.33 14.89
N ARG A 51 -18.27 -8.81 15.05
CA ARG A 51 -17.94 -9.92 15.96
C ARG A 51 -18.35 -9.63 17.39
N CYS A 52 -18.09 -8.42 17.89
CA CYS A 52 -18.48 -8.02 19.25
C CYS A 52 -20.00 -7.98 19.42
N ARG A 53 -20.74 -7.52 18.40
CA ARG A 53 -22.21 -7.54 18.38
C ARG A 53 -22.77 -8.97 18.44
N ASP A 54 -22.15 -9.91 17.76
CA ASP A 54 -22.56 -11.33 17.81
C ASP A 54 -22.26 -11.95 19.19
N LEU A 55 -21.14 -11.56 19.81
CA LEU A 55 -20.82 -11.98 21.17
C LEU A 55 -21.74 -11.35 22.23
N GLU A 56 -22.19 -10.11 22.02
CA GLU A 56 -23.22 -9.43 22.84
C GLU A 56 -24.55 -10.17 22.75
N LYS A 57 -25.04 -10.45 21.54
CA LYS A 57 -26.29 -11.20 21.30
C LYS A 57 -26.27 -12.59 21.94
N SER A 58 -25.14 -13.26 21.89
CA SER A 58 -24.97 -14.59 22.47
C SER A 58 -24.74 -14.58 23.99
N LYS A 59 -24.76 -13.41 24.65
CA LYS A 59 -24.49 -13.22 26.09
C LYS A 59 -23.16 -13.83 26.55
N LYS A 60 -22.21 -14.00 25.63
CA LYS A 60 -20.85 -14.51 25.92
C LYS A 60 -19.91 -13.42 26.41
N LEU A 61 -20.31 -12.14 26.30
CA LEU A 61 -19.57 -11.02 26.89
C LEU A 61 -19.84 -10.91 28.39
N SER A 62 -18.75 -10.79 29.16
CA SER A 62 -18.83 -10.33 30.54
C SER A 62 -19.41 -8.90 30.61
N PRO A 63 -20.19 -8.56 31.65
CA PRO A 63 -20.72 -7.20 31.86
C PRO A 63 -19.65 -6.11 31.79
N SER A 64 -18.45 -6.38 32.31
CA SER A 64 -17.33 -5.43 32.27
C SER A 64 -16.87 -5.13 30.83
N LYS A 65 -16.89 -6.15 29.96
CA LYS A 65 -16.55 -6.00 28.55
C LYS A 65 -17.66 -5.31 27.76
N MET A 66 -18.91 -5.43 28.21
CA MET A 66 -20.06 -4.82 27.56
C MET A 66 -20.01 -3.29 27.66
N ASN A 67 -19.65 -2.75 28.83
CA ASN A 67 -19.38 -1.32 28.99
C ASN A 67 -18.24 -0.83 28.07
N LEU A 68 -17.15 -1.60 27.98
CA LEU A 68 -16.04 -1.29 27.08
C LEU A 68 -16.46 -1.33 25.60
N PHE A 69 -17.36 -2.24 25.23
CA PHE A 69 -17.90 -2.31 23.88
C PHE A 69 -18.78 -1.09 23.55
N CYS A 70 -19.61 -0.63 24.48
CA CYS A 70 -20.38 0.61 24.33
C CYS A 70 -19.45 1.81 24.10
N ASN A 71 -18.41 1.94 24.92
CA ASN A 71 -17.41 3.01 24.78
C ASN A 71 -16.69 2.94 23.44
N PHE A 72 -16.23 1.73 23.05
CA PHE A 72 -15.61 1.50 21.76
C PHE A 72 -16.55 1.89 20.60
N ARG A 73 -17.82 1.54 20.67
CA ARG A 73 -18.79 1.86 19.62
C ARG A 73 -19.01 3.36 19.46
N GLN A 74 -19.09 4.10 20.56
CA GLN A 74 -19.18 5.56 20.54
C GLN A 74 -17.92 6.19 19.95
N LYS A 75 -16.74 5.76 20.44
CA LYS A 75 -15.45 6.22 19.95
C LYS A 75 -15.27 5.95 18.46
N LEU A 76 -15.62 4.75 17.99
CA LEU A 76 -15.53 4.39 16.58
C LEU A 76 -16.42 5.26 15.70
N LYS A 77 -17.61 5.63 16.16
CA LYS A 77 -18.48 6.54 15.42
C LYS A 77 -17.83 7.93 15.27
N ILE A 78 -17.34 8.47 16.37
CA ILE A 78 -16.65 9.77 16.39
C ILE A 78 -15.40 9.73 15.49
N TRP A 79 -14.62 8.66 15.60
CA TRP A 79 -13.41 8.45 14.81
C TRP A 79 -13.72 8.33 13.32
N GLN A 80 -14.77 7.60 12.93
CA GLN A 80 -15.21 7.50 11.53
C GLN A 80 -15.66 8.86 10.96
N ASP A 81 -16.29 9.72 11.78
CA ASP A 81 -16.69 11.06 11.34
C ASP A 81 -15.48 12.00 11.16
N GLN A 82 -14.42 11.82 11.96
CA GLN A 82 -13.20 12.63 11.89
C GLN A 82 -12.24 12.16 10.79
N VAL A 83 -12.18 10.86 10.56
CA VAL A 83 -11.30 10.25 9.56
C VAL A 83 -11.98 10.33 8.19
N LYS A 84 -11.63 11.37 7.43
CA LYS A 84 -11.83 11.35 5.98
C LYS A 84 -10.88 10.31 5.38
N VAL A 85 -11.39 9.11 5.13
CA VAL A 85 -10.72 8.13 4.27
C VAL A 85 -10.71 8.76 2.87
N GLU A 86 -9.60 9.36 2.47
CA GLU A 86 -9.37 9.65 1.05
C GLU A 86 -9.38 8.30 0.35
N ASP A 87 -10.34 8.09 -0.55
CA ASP A 87 -10.36 6.96 -1.46
C ASP A 87 -9.38 7.32 -2.59
N PRO A 88 -8.13 6.81 -2.56
CA PRO A 88 -7.19 7.13 -3.60
C PRO A 88 -7.29 5.96 -4.56
N GLU A 89 -8.23 6.03 -5.52
CA GLU A 89 -8.28 5.05 -6.61
C GLU A 89 -6.95 4.99 -7.40
N ASP A 90 -6.01 5.92 -7.18
CA ASP A 90 -4.74 6.06 -7.92
C ASP A 90 -3.43 6.02 -7.10
N VAL A 91 -3.43 5.70 -5.79
CA VAL A 91 -2.16 5.69 -5.01
C VAL A 91 -1.56 4.28 -4.95
N HIS A 92 -0.48 4.08 -5.72
CA HIS A 92 0.23 2.81 -5.80
C HIS A 92 0.70 2.37 -4.40
N PRO A 93 0.55 1.08 -4.00
CA PRO A 93 0.82 0.60 -2.64
C PRO A 93 2.22 0.93 -2.07
N TRP A 94 3.19 1.21 -2.94
CA TRP A 94 4.56 1.56 -2.55
C TRP A 94 4.77 3.06 -2.26
N GLN A 95 3.83 3.92 -2.65
CA GLN A 95 3.90 5.36 -2.37
C GLN A 95 3.75 5.68 -0.89
N GLN A 96 3.17 4.79 -0.07
CA GLN A 96 3.14 4.92 1.39
C GLN A 96 4.55 4.86 2.03
N PHE A 97 5.53 4.24 1.34
CA PHE A 97 6.92 4.14 1.80
C PHE A 97 7.82 5.23 1.21
N ARG A 98 7.28 6.13 0.38
CA ARG A 98 8.03 7.28 -0.11
C ARG A 98 8.14 8.27 1.05
N GLU A 99 9.29 8.28 1.71
CA GLU A 99 9.70 9.43 2.51
C GLU A 99 9.53 10.68 1.63
N SER A 100 8.84 11.70 2.13
CA SER A 100 8.82 13.02 1.51
C SER A 100 10.27 13.48 1.45
N SER A 101 10.87 13.36 0.27
CA SER A 101 12.27 13.69 0.03
C SER A 101 12.45 15.21 0.05
N GLU A 102 12.28 15.83 1.21
CA GLU A 102 12.62 17.25 1.42
C GLU A 102 14.12 17.45 1.61
N LYS A 103 14.93 16.38 1.76
CA LYS A 103 16.39 16.49 1.82
C LYS A 103 17.05 15.33 1.09
N ASN A 104 17.32 15.53 -0.20
CA ASN A 104 18.58 15.17 -0.87
C ASN A 104 18.45 15.37 -2.38
N THR A 105 18.70 16.60 -2.84
CA THR A 105 19.04 16.88 -4.24
C THR A 105 20.43 16.31 -4.54
N TYR A 106 20.55 15.00 -4.73
CA TYR A 106 21.83 14.37 -5.10
C TYR A 106 21.74 13.47 -6.34
N TYR A 107 20.89 13.81 -7.30
CA TYR A 107 21.04 13.29 -8.65
C TYR A 107 21.01 14.46 -9.64
N LYS A 108 22.18 14.79 -10.20
CA LYS A 108 22.26 15.62 -11.41
C LYS A 108 21.52 14.88 -12.52
N SER A 109 20.56 15.58 -13.14
CA SER A 109 19.95 15.16 -14.39
C SER A 109 21.05 14.79 -15.39
N LYS A 110 21.06 13.53 -15.84
CA LYS A 110 21.99 13.07 -16.86
C LYS A 110 21.44 13.55 -18.19
N ASP A 111 21.99 14.66 -18.68
CA ASP A 111 21.63 15.26 -19.96
C ASP A 111 21.54 14.20 -21.06
N GLY A 112 20.36 14.14 -21.68
CA GLY A 112 20.06 13.22 -22.75
C GLY A 112 21.01 13.42 -23.93
N LYS A 113 21.90 12.45 -24.15
CA LYS A 113 22.60 12.19 -25.42
C LYS A 113 23.30 10.83 -25.39
N SER A 114 22.59 9.76 -25.04
CA SER A 114 23.02 8.42 -25.46
C SER A 114 22.72 8.28 -26.96
N LYS A 115 23.61 8.80 -27.81
CA LYS A 115 23.58 8.52 -29.25
C LYS A 115 23.84 7.04 -29.46
N PHE A 116 22.78 6.25 -29.49
CA PHE A 116 22.83 4.89 -30.00
C PHE A 116 23.23 4.99 -31.49
N ARG A 117 24.50 4.74 -31.81
CA ARG A 117 24.96 4.68 -33.20
C ARG A 117 24.60 3.31 -33.75
N PRO A 118 23.75 3.19 -34.79
CA PRO A 118 23.51 1.91 -35.43
C PRO A 118 24.81 1.40 -36.04
N ARG A 119 25.18 0.16 -35.70
CA ARG A 119 26.35 -0.53 -36.23
C ARG A 119 26.05 -0.83 -37.72
N ARG A 120 26.86 -0.32 -38.65
CA ARG A 120 26.67 -0.56 -40.09
C ARG A 120 26.72 -2.07 -40.36
N ALA A 121 25.64 -2.64 -40.87
CA ALA A 121 25.64 -4.01 -41.38
C ALA A 121 26.54 -4.06 -42.62
N SER A 122 27.56 -4.91 -42.60
CA SER A 122 28.47 -5.12 -43.72
C SER A 122 27.72 -5.69 -44.92
N ALA A 123 27.84 -5.05 -46.08
CA ALA A 123 27.27 -5.54 -47.33
C ALA A 123 27.87 -6.90 -47.68
N PHE A 124 27.01 -7.93 -47.71
CA PHE A 124 27.35 -9.24 -48.24
C PHE A 124 27.74 -9.06 -49.71
N LYS A 125 29.02 -9.27 -50.05
CA LYS A 125 29.47 -9.28 -51.45
C LYS A 125 28.85 -10.48 -52.14
N VAL A 126 27.84 -10.24 -52.97
CA VAL A 126 27.31 -11.22 -53.91
C VAL A 126 28.43 -11.56 -54.89
N LYS A 127 28.92 -12.81 -54.86
CA LYS A 127 29.80 -13.34 -55.89
C LYS A 127 28.95 -13.56 -57.14
N THR A 128 29.09 -12.69 -58.14
CA THR A 128 28.56 -12.97 -59.48
C THR A 128 29.55 -13.88 -60.21
N SER A 129 29.16 -15.14 -60.43
CA SER A 129 29.91 -16.08 -61.28
C SER A 129 30.05 -15.54 -62.71
N PRO A 130 31.20 -15.69 -63.38
CA PRO A 130 31.29 -15.40 -64.81
C PRO A 130 30.62 -16.52 -65.60
N LYS A 131 29.61 -16.16 -66.41
CA LYS A 131 29.06 -17.04 -67.44
C LYS A 131 30.11 -17.24 -68.54
N TYR A 132 30.39 -18.51 -68.81
CA TYR A 132 31.05 -19.02 -70.01
C TYR A 132 30.39 -18.45 -71.27
N SER A 133 31.19 -17.94 -72.20
CA SER A 133 30.75 -17.62 -73.56
C SER A 133 31.87 -18.01 -74.51
N GLN A 134 31.60 -19.05 -75.30
CA GLN A 134 32.44 -19.49 -76.40
C GLN A 134 32.43 -18.44 -77.51
N VAL A 135 33.59 -18.18 -78.12
CA VAL A 135 33.65 -17.64 -79.48
C VAL A 135 34.69 -18.42 -80.28
N ARG A 136 34.22 -18.95 -81.40
CA ARG A 136 34.93 -19.68 -82.47
C ARG A 136 36.10 -18.87 -83.06
N ASN A 137 37.11 -19.57 -83.54
CA ASN A 137 37.56 -19.55 -84.94
C ASN A 137 38.13 -20.93 -85.29
#